data_AF-A0A8H3VNI2-F1
#
_entry.id   AF-A0A8H3VNI2-F1
#
_cell.length_a   1.000
_cell.length_b   1.000
_cell.length_c   1.000
_cell.angle_alpha   90.00
_cell.angle_beta   90.00
_cell.angle_gamma   90.00
#
_symmetry.space_group_name_H-M   'P 1'
#
loop_
_entity.id
_entity.type
_entity.pdbx_description
1 polymer ?
#
loop_
_entity_poly.entity_id
_entity_poly.type
_entity_poly.pdbx_seq_one_letter_code
_entity_poly.pdbx_strand_id
1 'polypeptide(L)'
;MCQNCGEYPTASGSSSDLHQTTLLTWAVPVDAAKLGASLEAYLEAKPFITQLLLCHSFGQGSNVPITKLPREIIDMVAEVLIAGQQTGPQERWAKMHRCSSGRCTRDDHYETGELDFAIEGAEEHLALEPDLLMNYESRQEWIDEFVESMCDQDDDMRGPDRCQFNREEWVKATNLTSTFSILDEVLRSDFGLAPHFARQSLTAPMIRWFEFNRNTDQDLSIANAYLTLPCRKDVHETNLRQVCVKYPDEAYACDTECSSFNVIDPEMLVLTEEKAKRFPRAMKCLGLVPHLNPCQIPSLDQGHPDPILNKAAKETKKKQEEGEANDIPKRTNPEDLKVAIQARLRDEENSKWPKLMTLTTSSCPQMSDLY
;
A
#
# COMPACT_ATOMS: atom_id res chain seq x y z
N MET A 1 1.70 -44.74 37.04
CA MET A 1 2.69 -45.01 35.98
C MET A 1 2.24 -44.29 34.71
N CYS A 2 2.69 -43.06 34.53
CA CYS A 2 2.79 -42.36 33.24
C CYS A 2 4.02 -41.45 33.39
N GLN A 3 5.19 -42.10 33.32
CA GLN A 3 6.49 -41.46 33.17
C GLN A 3 6.85 -41.62 31.69
N ASN A 4 6.70 -40.56 30.91
CA ASN A 4 7.41 -40.25 29.67
C ASN A 4 6.67 -39.12 28.93
N CYS A 5 6.89 -37.89 29.38
CA CYS A 5 6.86 -36.74 28.49
C CYS A 5 8.32 -36.39 28.24
N GLY A 6 8.80 -36.66 27.02
CA GLY A 6 10.18 -36.43 26.64
C GLY A 6 10.54 -34.96 26.79
N GLU A 7 11.68 -34.71 27.43
CA GLU A 7 12.37 -33.43 27.40
C GLU A 7 12.80 -33.16 25.95
N TYR A 8 12.09 -32.26 25.26
CA TYR A 8 12.60 -31.71 24.02
C TYR A 8 13.84 -30.86 24.34
N PRO A 9 14.94 -30.98 23.58
CA PRO A 9 16.11 -30.15 23.79
C PRO A 9 15.72 -28.68 23.63
N THR A 10 15.87 -27.90 24.69
CA THR A 10 15.76 -26.44 24.64
C THR A 10 16.91 -25.95 23.76
N ALA A 11 16.63 -25.74 22.48
CA ALA A 11 17.54 -25.04 21.59
C ALA A 11 17.92 -23.71 22.24
N SER A 12 19.22 -23.46 22.37
CA SER A 12 19.77 -22.20 22.84
C SER A 12 19.30 -21.08 21.91
N GLY A 13 18.20 -20.42 22.29
CA GLY A 13 17.51 -19.45 21.48
C GLY A 13 18.35 -18.19 21.28
N SER A 14 18.69 -17.90 20.03
CA SER A 14 19.07 -16.55 19.61
C SER A 14 17.88 -15.63 19.91
N SER A 15 18.10 -14.65 20.79
CA SER A 15 17.14 -13.61 21.10
C SER A 15 17.00 -12.73 19.86
N SER A 16 15.90 -12.87 19.12
CA SER A 16 15.57 -11.92 18.04
C SER A 16 15.05 -10.65 18.71
N ASP A 17 15.87 -9.60 18.73
CA ASP A 17 15.46 -8.32 19.31
C ASP A 17 14.50 -7.60 18.34
N LEU A 18 13.30 -7.27 18.85
CA LEU A 18 12.28 -6.56 18.08
C LEU A 18 12.62 -5.06 18.06
N HIS A 19 12.76 -4.49 16.87
CA HIS A 19 13.04 -3.08 16.69
C HIS A 19 11.73 -2.34 16.49
N GLN A 20 11.37 -1.45 17.43
CA GLN A 20 10.19 -0.61 17.30
C GLN A 20 10.61 0.84 17.10
N THR A 21 10.16 1.44 16.00
CA THR A 21 10.33 2.87 15.74
C THR A 21 8.99 3.55 15.97
N THR A 22 8.99 4.60 16.80
CA THR A 22 7.79 5.42 17.07
C THR A 22 8.06 6.85 16.64
N LEU A 23 7.08 7.47 16.01
CA LEU A 23 7.17 8.82 15.45
C LEU A 23 5.94 9.63 15.79
N LEU A 24 6.08 10.67 16.60
CA LEU A 24 5.03 11.67 16.83
C LEU A 24 5.19 12.83 15.84
N THR A 25 4.30 12.96 14.87
CA THR A 25 4.43 13.96 13.80
C THR A 25 3.10 14.39 13.21
N TRP A 26 3.11 15.51 12.50
CA TRP A 26 2.02 15.90 11.63
C TRP A 26 2.13 15.13 10.32
N ALA A 27 1.06 14.44 9.94
CA ALA A 27 1.05 13.53 8.80
C ALA A 27 -0.21 13.65 7.94
N VAL A 28 -0.06 13.24 6.68
CA VAL A 28 -1.13 13.04 5.71
C VAL A 28 -0.94 11.65 5.09
N PRO A 29 -1.92 10.74 5.21
CA PRO A 29 -1.85 9.43 4.56
C PRO A 29 -2.06 9.62 3.05
N VAL A 30 -1.25 8.93 2.26
CA VAL A 30 -1.28 9.01 0.79
C VAL A 30 -1.16 7.62 0.20
N ASP A 31 -1.56 7.46 -1.06
CA ASP A 31 -1.31 6.22 -1.78
C ASP A 31 0.20 6.04 -2.03
N ALA A 32 0.75 4.91 -1.58
CA ALA A 32 2.18 4.64 -1.64
C ALA A 32 2.70 4.56 -3.08
N ALA A 33 1.94 3.91 -3.97
CA ALA A 33 2.32 3.72 -5.37
C ALA A 33 2.30 5.07 -6.11
N LYS A 34 1.25 5.85 -5.89
CA LYS A 34 1.10 7.19 -6.48
C LYS A 34 2.16 8.15 -5.96
N LEU A 35 2.52 8.09 -4.67
CA LEU A 35 3.60 8.91 -4.11
C LEU A 35 4.93 8.63 -4.81
N GLY A 36 5.33 7.35 -4.91
CA GLY A 36 6.56 6.96 -5.57
C GLY A 36 6.60 7.39 -7.04
N ALA A 37 5.55 7.04 -7.80
CA ALA A 37 5.43 7.39 -9.21
C ALA A 37 5.47 8.92 -9.44
N SER A 38 4.76 9.69 -8.62
CA SER A 38 4.69 11.15 -8.77
C SER A 38 6.02 11.83 -8.45
N LEU A 39 6.80 11.27 -7.50
CA LEU A 39 8.13 11.78 -7.18
C LEU A 39 9.15 11.46 -8.27
N GLU A 40 9.09 10.27 -8.87
CA GLU A 40 9.93 9.92 -10.02
C GLU A 40 9.62 10.85 -11.20
N ALA A 41 8.34 11.02 -11.54
CA ALA A 41 7.91 11.92 -12.60
C ALA A 41 8.34 13.38 -12.33
N TYR A 42 8.22 13.84 -11.09
CA TYR A 42 8.69 15.16 -10.68
C TYR A 42 10.21 15.31 -10.80
N LEU A 43 10.97 14.30 -10.37
CA LEU A 43 12.43 14.30 -10.46
C LEU A 43 12.90 14.38 -11.92
N GLU A 44 12.23 13.66 -12.82
CA GLU A 44 12.50 13.71 -14.26
C GLU A 44 12.10 15.05 -14.89
N ALA A 45 10.97 15.64 -14.47
CA ALA A 45 10.52 16.94 -14.94
C ALA A 45 11.33 18.12 -14.36
N LYS A 46 12.01 17.94 -13.22
CA LYS A 46 12.68 19.00 -12.44
C LYS A 46 13.68 19.85 -13.25
N PRO A 47 14.54 19.28 -14.12
CA PRO A 47 15.45 20.09 -14.94
C PRO A 47 14.70 21.06 -15.87
N PHE A 48 13.62 20.60 -16.49
CA PHE A 48 12.80 21.41 -17.39
C PHE A 48 12.04 22.51 -16.64
N ILE A 49 11.47 22.19 -15.47
CA ILE A 49 10.82 23.17 -14.60
C ILE A 49 11.81 24.23 -14.13
N THR A 50 13.02 23.81 -13.74
CA THR A 50 14.08 24.72 -13.30
C THR A 50 14.50 25.63 -14.45
N GLN A 51 14.71 25.08 -15.65
CA GLN A 51 15.02 25.87 -16.83
C GLN A 51 13.92 26.89 -17.14
N LEU A 52 12.65 26.47 -17.09
CA LEU A 52 11.50 27.35 -17.29
C LEU A 52 11.49 28.51 -16.29
N LEU A 53 11.71 28.23 -15.00
CA LEU A 53 11.76 29.24 -13.94
C LEU A 53 12.95 30.19 -14.09
N LEU A 54 14.11 29.68 -14.50
CA LEU A 54 15.29 30.51 -14.77
C LEU A 54 15.06 31.42 -15.98
N CYS A 55 14.49 30.90 -17.07
CA CYS A 55 14.13 31.70 -18.24
C CYS A 55 13.09 32.77 -17.90
N HIS A 56 12.11 32.45 -17.05
CA HIS A 56 11.10 33.40 -16.58
C HIS A 56 11.72 34.50 -15.70
N SER A 57 12.60 34.13 -14.76
CA SER A 57 13.16 35.06 -13.77
C SER A 57 14.29 35.94 -14.31
N PHE A 58 15.11 35.40 -15.23
CA PHE A 58 16.35 36.04 -15.68
C PHE A 58 16.41 36.34 -17.18
N GLY A 59 15.35 36.04 -17.93
CA GLY A 59 15.30 36.33 -19.36
C GLY A 59 15.47 37.83 -19.66
N GLN A 60 16.43 38.18 -20.52
CA GLN A 60 16.72 39.57 -20.92
C GLN A 60 16.49 39.78 -22.42
N GLY A 61 15.96 40.94 -22.79
CA GLY A 61 15.77 41.38 -24.18
C GLY A 61 14.32 41.67 -24.56
N SER A 62 14.12 42.39 -25.66
CA SER A 62 12.79 42.78 -26.17
C SER A 62 11.97 41.59 -26.69
N ASN A 63 12.62 40.47 -27.01
CA ASN A 63 12.01 39.26 -27.58
C ASN A 63 11.87 38.09 -26.57
N VAL A 64 11.74 38.38 -25.28
CA VAL A 64 11.56 37.33 -24.24
C VAL A 64 10.15 37.44 -23.64
N PRO A 65 9.10 36.94 -24.33
CA PRO A 65 7.72 37.05 -23.84
C PRO A 65 7.48 36.22 -22.58
N ILE A 66 8.29 35.18 -22.34
CA ILE A 66 8.12 34.26 -21.22
C ILE A 66 8.24 34.96 -19.85
N THR A 67 9.08 35.99 -19.71
CA THR A 67 9.24 36.74 -18.44
C THR A 67 8.01 37.57 -18.07
N LYS A 68 7.10 37.80 -19.03
CA LYS A 68 5.84 38.53 -18.81
C LYS A 68 4.68 37.62 -18.41
N LEU A 69 4.87 36.30 -18.42
CA LEU A 69 3.81 35.37 -18.06
C LEU A 69 3.51 35.47 -16.55
N PRO A 70 2.23 35.46 -16.16
CA PRO A 70 1.85 35.31 -14.76
C PRO A 70 2.41 34.01 -14.17
N ARG A 71 2.69 34.03 -12.87
CA ARG A 71 3.29 32.87 -12.17
C ARG A 71 2.38 31.65 -12.26
N GLU A 72 1.08 31.87 -12.24
CA GLU A 72 0.05 30.85 -12.34
C GLU A 72 0.15 30.07 -13.65
N ILE A 73 0.51 30.72 -14.76
CA ILE A 73 0.71 30.05 -16.05
C ILE A 73 1.95 29.16 -16.00
N ILE A 74 3.04 29.64 -15.39
CA ILE A 74 4.27 28.87 -15.24
C ILE A 74 4.03 27.64 -14.37
N ASP A 75 3.28 27.78 -13.28
CA ASP A 75 2.92 26.67 -12.40
C ASP A 75 2.04 25.66 -13.14
N MET A 76 1.07 26.09 -13.97
CA MET A 76 0.29 25.17 -14.81
C MET A 76 1.13 24.43 -15.85
N VAL A 77 2.11 25.09 -16.47
CA VAL A 77 3.03 24.42 -17.40
C VAL A 77 3.88 23.37 -16.66
N ALA A 78 4.34 23.69 -15.44
CA ALA A 78 5.06 22.73 -14.62
C ALA A 78 4.18 21.52 -14.25
N GLU A 79 2.91 21.74 -13.90
CA GLU A 79 1.94 20.66 -13.64
C GLU A 79 1.77 19.75 -14.88
N VAL A 80 1.66 20.32 -16.08
CA VAL A 80 1.57 19.54 -17.33
C VAL A 80 2.86 18.77 -17.62
N LEU A 81 4.03 19.37 -17.37
CA LEU A 81 5.32 18.68 -17.55
C LEU A 81 5.44 17.47 -16.62
N ILE A 82 5.03 17.61 -15.36
CA ILE A 82 5.03 16.50 -14.39
C ILE A 82 4.05 15.42 -14.85
N ALA A 83 2.81 15.79 -15.19
CA ALA A 83 1.79 14.84 -15.63
C ALA A 83 2.23 14.05 -16.88
N GLY A 84 2.96 14.69 -17.80
CA GLY A 84 3.51 14.02 -18.98
C GLY A 84 4.54 12.93 -18.67
N GLN A 85 5.20 12.99 -17.52
CA GLN A 85 6.18 11.98 -17.06
C GLN A 85 5.56 10.91 -16.14
N GLN A 86 4.25 10.98 -15.82
CA GLN A 86 3.65 10.08 -14.83
C GLN A 86 3.30 8.70 -15.35
N THR A 87 2.96 8.53 -16.63
CA THR A 87 2.35 7.29 -17.15
C THR A 87 3.19 6.04 -16.88
N GLY A 88 4.47 6.06 -17.26
CA GLY A 88 5.38 4.92 -17.08
C GLY A 88 5.64 4.58 -15.61
N PRO A 89 6.09 5.54 -14.78
CA PRO A 89 6.25 5.34 -13.34
C PRO A 89 4.96 4.85 -12.67
N GLN A 90 3.80 5.42 -13.01
CA GLN A 90 2.53 5.08 -12.39
C GLN A 90 2.14 3.61 -12.65
N GLU A 91 2.29 3.15 -13.89
CA GLU A 91 2.04 1.75 -14.24
C GLU A 91 2.96 0.80 -13.49
N ARG A 92 4.27 1.08 -13.49
CA ARG A 92 5.29 0.27 -12.82
C ARG A 92 5.06 0.20 -11.30
N TRP A 93 4.86 1.35 -10.64
CA TRP A 93 4.60 1.39 -9.20
C TRP A 93 3.28 0.72 -8.83
N ALA A 94 2.24 0.86 -9.65
CA ALA A 94 0.96 0.19 -9.42
C ALA A 94 1.09 -1.34 -9.54
N LYS A 95 1.83 -1.84 -10.53
CA LYS A 95 2.14 -3.26 -10.72
C LYS A 95 2.89 -3.84 -9.51
N MET A 96 3.98 -3.18 -9.08
CA MET A 96 4.73 -3.58 -7.89
C MET A 96 3.86 -3.58 -6.62
N HIS A 97 3.03 -2.55 -6.44
CA HIS A 97 2.13 -2.44 -5.29
C HIS A 97 1.03 -3.52 -5.28
N ARG A 98 0.46 -3.86 -6.45
CA ARG A 98 -0.52 -4.95 -6.55
C ARG A 98 0.10 -6.29 -6.17
N CYS A 99 1.32 -6.56 -6.63
CA CYS A 99 2.05 -7.78 -6.26
C CYS A 99 2.35 -7.82 -4.75
N SER A 100 2.85 -6.72 -4.16
CA SER A 100 3.18 -6.65 -2.73
C SER A 100 1.97 -6.74 -1.81
N SER A 101 0.80 -6.27 -2.27
CA SER A 101 -0.46 -6.42 -1.56
C SER A 101 -1.19 -7.74 -1.83
N GLY A 102 -0.68 -8.59 -2.72
CA GLY A 102 -1.37 -9.83 -3.13
C GLY A 102 -2.67 -9.58 -3.91
N ARG A 103 -2.86 -8.37 -4.46
CA ARG A 103 -3.99 -8.00 -5.34
C ARG A 103 -3.68 -8.12 -6.82
N CYS A 104 -2.50 -8.61 -7.16
CA CYS A 104 -2.14 -8.86 -8.55
C CYS A 104 -3.10 -9.90 -9.15
N THR A 105 -3.55 -9.58 -10.36
CA THR A 105 -4.11 -10.53 -11.30
C THR A 105 -2.98 -11.18 -12.09
N ARG A 106 -3.30 -12.21 -12.87
CA ARG A 106 -2.31 -12.80 -13.77
C ARG A 106 -1.75 -11.75 -14.75
N ASP A 107 -2.62 -10.91 -15.29
CA ASP A 107 -2.27 -9.88 -16.26
C ASP A 107 -1.25 -8.87 -15.70
N ASP A 108 -1.28 -8.65 -14.39
CA ASP A 108 -0.33 -7.76 -13.72
C ASP A 108 1.11 -8.28 -13.74
N HIS A 109 1.36 -9.54 -14.05
CA HIS A 109 2.72 -10.08 -14.11
C HIS A 109 3.38 -9.88 -15.47
N TYR A 110 2.60 -9.65 -16.52
CA TYR A 110 3.09 -9.53 -17.89
C TYR A 110 3.32 -8.09 -18.31
N GLU A 111 4.18 -7.88 -19.30
CA GLU A 111 4.30 -6.59 -19.98
C GLU A 111 3.16 -6.42 -20.99
N THR A 112 2.81 -5.16 -21.26
CA THR A 112 1.76 -4.80 -22.19
C THR A 112 2.09 -5.34 -23.58
N GLY A 113 1.29 -6.30 -24.05
CA GLY A 113 1.46 -6.99 -25.34
C GLY A 113 1.94 -8.44 -25.25
N GLU A 114 2.65 -8.85 -24.18
CA GLU A 114 3.02 -10.27 -23.99
C GLU A 114 1.76 -11.13 -23.81
N LEU A 115 0.84 -10.65 -22.98
CA LEU A 115 -0.43 -11.32 -22.72
C LEU A 115 -1.34 -11.33 -23.94
N ASP A 116 -1.42 -10.22 -24.67
CA ASP A 116 -2.25 -10.12 -25.88
C ASP A 116 -1.78 -11.14 -26.92
N PHE A 117 -0.46 -11.28 -27.11
CA PHE A 117 0.11 -12.29 -27.99
C PHE A 117 -0.21 -13.72 -27.54
N ALA A 118 -0.13 -14.00 -26.24
CA ALA A 118 -0.49 -15.31 -25.70
C ALA A 118 -1.98 -15.63 -25.86
N ILE A 119 -2.87 -14.64 -25.64
CA ILE A 119 -4.31 -14.77 -25.81
C ILE A 119 -4.65 -14.98 -27.30
N GLU A 120 -4.08 -14.18 -28.20
CA GLU A 120 -4.26 -14.35 -29.65
C GLU A 120 -3.82 -15.75 -30.10
N GLY A 121 -2.67 -16.22 -29.63
CA GLY A 121 -2.21 -17.59 -29.90
C GLY A 121 -3.15 -18.67 -29.33
N ALA A 122 -3.72 -18.44 -28.14
CA ALA A 122 -4.70 -19.34 -27.55
C ALA A 122 -5.98 -19.41 -28.41
N GLU A 123 -6.49 -18.25 -28.84
CA GLU A 123 -7.69 -18.17 -29.66
C GLU A 123 -7.50 -18.80 -31.04
N GLU A 124 -6.33 -18.61 -31.67
CA GLU A 124 -5.97 -19.29 -32.92
C GLU A 124 -5.96 -20.82 -32.75
N HIS A 125 -5.42 -21.32 -31.64
CA HIS A 125 -5.39 -22.76 -31.35
C HIS A 125 -6.80 -23.32 -31.15
N LEU A 126 -7.65 -22.61 -30.41
CA LEU A 126 -9.05 -23.00 -30.21
C LEU A 126 -9.88 -22.96 -31.49
N ALA A 127 -9.55 -22.08 -32.43
CA ALA A 127 -10.18 -22.06 -33.74
C ALA A 127 -9.87 -23.31 -34.57
N LEU A 128 -8.72 -23.96 -34.32
CA LEU A 128 -8.31 -25.20 -34.99
C LEU A 128 -8.91 -26.45 -34.34
N GLU A 129 -9.21 -26.42 -33.05
CA GLU A 129 -9.77 -27.55 -32.29
C GLU A 129 -11.08 -27.19 -31.54
N PRO A 130 -12.16 -26.82 -32.26
CA PRO A 130 -13.40 -26.32 -31.66
C PRO A 130 -14.14 -27.35 -30.80
N ASP A 131 -13.86 -28.65 -31.00
CA ASP A 131 -14.50 -29.76 -30.27
C ASP A 131 -13.98 -29.92 -28.84
N LEU A 132 -12.85 -29.29 -28.47
CA LEU A 132 -12.26 -29.41 -27.13
C LEU A 132 -13.03 -28.63 -26.04
N LEU A 133 -13.98 -27.77 -26.40
CA LEU A 133 -14.59 -26.83 -25.46
C LEU A 133 -16.12 -26.78 -25.57
N MET A 134 -16.78 -27.74 -24.94
CA MET A 134 -18.25 -27.83 -24.93
C MET A 134 -18.93 -26.86 -23.93
N ASN A 135 -18.17 -26.12 -23.11
CA ASN A 135 -18.72 -25.07 -22.23
C ASN A 135 -17.74 -23.88 -22.07
N TYR A 136 -18.27 -22.72 -21.66
CA TYR A 136 -17.52 -21.46 -21.53
C TYR A 136 -16.50 -21.46 -20.37
N GLU A 137 -16.80 -22.15 -19.27
CA GLU A 137 -15.90 -22.20 -18.10
C GLU A 137 -14.63 -22.98 -18.43
N SER A 138 -14.76 -24.15 -19.05
CA SER A 138 -13.64 -24.95 -19.55
C SER A 138 -12.84 -24.21 -20.64
N ARG A 139 -13.48 -23.30 -21.40
CA ARG A 139 -12.77 -22.45 -22.37
C ARG A 139 -11.85 -21.47 -21.66
N GLN A 140 -12.35 -20.80 -20.63
CA GLN A 140 -11.55 -19.83 -19.89
C GLN A 140 -10.41 -20.53 -19.15
N GLU A 141 -10.68 -21.66 -18.48
CA GLU A 141 -9.65 -22.47 -17.81
C GLU A 141 -8.56 -22.93 -18.80
N TRP A 142 -8.93 -23.36 -20.00
CA TRP A 142 -7.97 -23.76 -21.02
C TRP A 142 -7.14 -22.59 -21.55
N ILE A 143 -7.78 -21.44 -21.85
CA ILE A 143 -7.05 -20.22 -22.23
C ILE A 143 -6.09 -19.85 -21.11
N ASP A 144 -6.52 -20.03 -19.86
CA ASP A 144 -5.72 -19.67 -18.71
C ASP A 144 -4.49 -20.56 -18.56
N GLU A 145 -4.64 -21.87 -18.71
CA GLU A 145 -3.55 -22.85 -18.71
C GLU A 145 -2.62 -22.66 -19.92
N PHE A 146 -3.18 -22.36 -21.09
CA PHE A 146 -2.40 -22.11 -22.31
C PHE A 146 -1.56 -20.83 -22.18
N VAL A 147 -2.15 -19.75 -21.67
CA VAL A 147 -1.44 -18.49 -21.42
C VAL A 147 -0.32 -18.71 -20.39
N GLU A 148 -0.60 -19.40 -19.28
CA GLU A 148 0.47 -19.77 -18.32
C GLU A 148 1.57 -20.59 -19.00
N SER A 149 1.21 -21.59 -19.80
CA SER A 149 2.18 -22.45 -20.48
C SER A 149 3.03 -21.70 -21.52
N MET A 150 2.44 -20.78 -22.27
CA MET A 150 3.14 -19.98 -23.28
C MET A 150 4.04 -18.93 -22.62
N CYS A 151 3.53 -18.24 -21.61
CA CYS A 151 4.30 -17.24 -20.90
C CYS A 151 5.47 -17.85 -20.08
N ASP A 152 5.37 -19.13 -19.68
CA ASP A 152 6.43 -19.87 -18.99
C ASP A 152 7.48 -20.48 -19.96
N GLN A 153 7.27 -20.45 -21.28
CA GLN A 153 8.16 -21.09 -22.27
C GLN A 153 9.31 -20.20 -22.75
N ASP A 154 9.11 -18.88 -22.81
CA ASP A 154 10.06 -17.94 -23.42
C ASP A 154 10.90 -17.13 -22.40
N ASP A 155 10.57 -17.19 -21.11
CA ASP A 155 11.22 -16.39 -20.07
C ASP A 155 11.68 -17.25 -18.89
N ASP A 156 12.89 -17.00 -18.38
CA ASP A 156 13.50 -17.77 -17.27
C ASP A 156 12.75 -17.62 -15.93
N MET A 157 11.64 -16.87 -15.90
CA MET A 157 10.83 -16.58 -14.71
C MET A 157 9.36 -16.89 -14.93
N ARG A 158 8.83 -17.87 -14.19
CA ARG A 158 7.41 -18.21 -14.20
C ARG A 158 6.57 -17.09 -13.57
N GLY A 159 5.26 -17.09 -13.79
CA GLY A 159 4.33 -16.13 -13.16
C GLY A 159 4.58 -15.88 -11.65
N PRO A 160 4.78 -16.92 -10.81
CA PRO A 160 5.15 -16.75 -9.40
C PRO A 160 6.49 -16.04 -9.17
N ASP A 161 7.49 -16.29 -10.01
CA ASP A 161 8.82 -15.66 -9.93
C ASP A 161 8.72 -14.17 -10.27
N ARG A 162 7.94 -13.80 -11.29
CA ARG A 162 7.66 -12.40 -11.63
C ARG A 162 6.90 -11.68 -10.49
N CYS A 163 5.94 -12.35 -9.86
CA CYS A 163 5.24 -11.82 -8.68
C CYS A 163 6.23 -11.53 -7.53
N GLN A 164 7.09 -12.50 -7.23
CA GLN A 164 8.13 -12.38 -6.20
C GLN A 164 9.13 -11.28 -6.52
N PHE A 165 9.59 -11.19 -7.78
CA PHE A 165 10.46 -10.11 -8.24
C PHE A 165 9.83 -8.73 -8.02
N ASN A 166 8.59 -8.53 -8.46
CA ASN A 166 7.87 -7.25 -8.27
C ASN A 166 7.70 -6.88 -6.78
N ARG A 167 7.59 -7.88 -5.90
CA ARG A 167 7.53 -7.66 -4.46
C ARG A 167 8.87 -7.21 -3.91
N GLU A 168 9.94 -7.88 -4.28
CA GLU A 168 11.29 -7.50 -3.85
C GLU A 168 11.63 -6.10 -4.35
N GLU A 169 11.28 -5.77 -5.58
CA GLU A 169 11.42 -4.42 -6.12
C GLU A 169 10.55 -3.42 -5.35
N TRP A 170 9.32 -3.76 -4.98
CA TRP A 170 8.51 -2.92 -4.09
C TRP A 170 9.19 -2.66 -2.74
N VAL A 171 9.75 -3.70 -2.11
CA VAL A 171 10.46 -3.55 -0.83
C VAL A 171 11.67 -2.64 -1.01
N LYS A 172 12.50 -2.85 -2.03
CA LYS A 172 13.67 -2.00 -2.34
C LYS A 172 13.26 -0.56 -2.65
N ALA A 173 12.17 -0.39 -3.40
CA ALA A 173 11.64 0.90 -3.81
C ALA A 173 11.05 1.66 -2.63
N THR A 174 10.40 1.01 -1.66
CA THR A 174 9.82 1.69 -0.49
C THR A 174 10.75 1.76 0.72
N ASN A 175 11.86 1.03 0.68
CA ASN A 175 12.87 1.08 1.72
C ASN A 175 13.66 2.41 1.64
N LEU A 176 13.55 3.18 2.73
CA LEU A 176 14.17 4.49 2.88
C LEU A 176 15.70 4.45 2.92
N THR A 177 16.31 3.28 3.18
CA THR A 177 17.78 3.11 3.21
C THR A 177 18.37 2.71 1.87
N SER A 178 17.55 2.38 0.86
CA SER A 178 17.98 1.97 -0.48
C SER A 178 17.51 2.97 -1.55
N THR A 179 16.74 2.49 -2.53
CA THR A 179 16.35 3.19 -3.74
C THR A 179 15.51 4.45 -3.48
N PHE A 180 14.69 4.47 -2.42
CA PHE A 180 13.86 5.65 -2.11
C PHE A 180 14.68 6.85 -1.60
N SER A 181 15.96 6.67 -1.24
CA SER A 181 16.79 7.75 -0.68
C SER A 181 16.84 9.01 -1.54
N ILE A 182 16.88 8.85 -2.88
CA ILE A 182 16.86 9.96 -3.83
C ILE A 182 15.51 10.69 -3.78
N LEU A 183 14.40 9.95 -3.77
CA LEU A 183 13.04 10.53 -3.72
C LEU A 183 12.75 11.19 -2.37
N ASP A 184 13.28 10.63 -1.28
CA ASP A 184 13.25 11.21 0.06
C ASP A 184 14.04 12.53 0.13
N GLU A 185 15.22 12.59 -0.50
CA GLU A 185 15.99 13.83 -0.60
C GLU A 185 15.22 14.92 -1.37
N VAL A 186 14.52 14.55 -2.45
CA VAL A 186 13.66 15.47 -3.20
C VAL A 186 12.51 15.98 -2.35
N LEU A 187 11.80 15.10 -1.63
CA LEU A 187 10.74 15.49 -0.70
C LEU A 187 11.23 16.47 0.38
N ARG A 188 12.42 16.21 0.94
CA ARG A 188 13.01 17.06 1.97
C ARG A 188 13.46 18.41 1.44
N SER A 189 14.18 18.42 0.33
CA SER A 189 14.78 19.63 -0.23
C SER A 189 13.74 20.56 -0.85
N ASP A 190 12.83 20.04 -1.67
CA ASP A 190 11.91 20.87 -2.45
C ASP A 190 10.61 21.19 -1.70
N PHE A 191 10.16 20.27 -0.83
CA PHE A 191 8.89 20.38 -0.11
C PHE A 191 9.04 20.53 1.40
N GLY A 192 10.21 20.20 1.97
CA GLY A 192 10.41 20.24 3.42
C GLY A 192 9.57 19.20 4.17
N LEU A 193 9.29 18.06 3.52
CA LEU A 193 8.53 16.91 4.02
C LEU A 193 9.40 15.65 3.99
N ALA A 194 8.94 14.58 4.62
CA ALA A 194 9.56 13.27 4.58
C ALA A 194 8.49 12.19 4.32
N PRO A 195 8.84 11.11 3.61
CA PRO A 195 8.03 9.91 3.50
C PRO A 195 8.12 9.08 4.79
N HIS A 196 7.01 8.44 5.15
CA HIS A 196 6.99 7.35 6.12
C HIS A 196 6.21 6.19 5.52
N PHE A 197 6.91 5.08 5.25
CA PHE A 197 6.30 3.83 4.82
C PHE A 197 6.15 2.89 6.00
N ALA A 198 5.00 2.23 6.07
CA ALA A 198 4.65 1.35 7.16
C ALA A 198 3.93 0.13 6.57
N ARG A 199 4.45 -1.06 6.81
CA ARG A 199 3.83 -2.31 6.35
C ARG A 199 2.93 -2.88 7.45
N GLN A 200 1.78 -3.39 7.05
CA GLN A 200 0.80 -3.99 7.95
C GLN A 200 0.43 -5.36 7.40
N SER A 201 0.80 -6.41 8.14
CA SER A 201 0.32 -7.77 7.88
C SER A 201 -1.20 -7.82 8.06
N LEU A 202 -1.86 -8.56 7.18
CA LEU A 202 -3.32 -8.64 7.16
C LEU A 202 -3.82 -9.77 8.03
N THR A 203 -4.83 -9.48 8.85
CA THR A 203 -5.53 -10.50 9.63
C THR A 203 -6.42 -11.36 8.72
N ALA A 204 -6.71 -12.61 9.11
CA ALA A 204 -7.59 -13.49 8.33
C ALA A 204 -8.98 -12.88 7.97
N PRO A 205 -9.63 -12.07 8.84
CA PRO A 205 -10.81 -11.31 8.45
C PRO A 205 -10.55 -10.30 7.34
N MET A 206 -9.43 -9.56 7.37
CA MET A 206 -9.04 -8.65 6.30
C MET A 206 -8.79 -9.38 4.99
N ILE A 207 -8.05 -10.49 5.04
CA ILE A 207 -7.77 -11.31 3.85
C ILE A 207 -9.07 -11.74 3.17
N ARG A 208 -10.05 -12.21 3.95
CA ARG A 208 -11.38 -12.56 3.44
C ARG A 208 -12.14 -11.37 2.87
N TRP A 209 -11.95 -10.19 3.42
CA TRP A 209 -12.66 -8.98 3.00
C TRP A 209 -12.15 -8.42 1.67
N PHE A 210 -10.85 -8.46 1.44
CA PHE A 210 -10.21 -7.95 0.22
C PHE A 210 -10.29 -8.90 -0.97
N GLU A 211 -10.85 -10.11 -0.77
CA GLU A 211 -11.01 -11.11 -1.83
C GLU A 211 -9.69 -11.35 -2.60
N PHE A 212 -8.57 -11.38 -1.86
CA PHE A 212 -7.27 -11.60 -2.49
C PHE A 212 -7.29 -12.90 -3.30
N ASN A 213 -6.73 -12.83 -4.51
CA ASN A 213 -6.46 -14.02 -5.29
C ASN A 213 -5.54 -14.91 -4.46
N ARG A 214 -6.02 -16.12 -4.17
CA ARG A 214 -5.37 -17.07 -3.28
C ARG A 214 -4.15 -17.68 -3.96
N ASN A 215 -3.10 -16.90 -4.16
CA ASN A 215 -1.76 -17.50 -4.16
C ASN A 215 -1.48 -17.87 -2.70
N THR A 216 -1.73 -19.14 -2.37
CA THR A 216 -2.06 -19.63 -1.02
C THR A 216 -0.94 -19.61 0.01
N ASP A 217 0.30 -19.28 -0.37
CA ASP A 217 1.47 -19.39 0.52
C ASP A 217 2.21 -18.06 0.75
N GLN A 218 1.53 -16.93 0.55
CA GLN A 218 2.20 -15.64 0.52
C GLN A 218 1.78 -14.71 1.67
N ASP A 219 2.76 -14.06 2.29
CA ASP A 219 2.58 -13.08 3.36
C ASP A 219 1.81 -11.85 2.82
N LEU A 220 0.51 -11.81 3.11
CA LEU A 220 -0.34 -10.71 2.70
C LEU A 220 -0.10 -9.52 3.63
N SER A 221 0.61 -8.53 3.11
CA SER A 221 0.87 -7.26 3.78
C SER A 221 0.45 -6.10 2.90
N ILE A 222 0.06 -5.00 3.52
CA ILE A 222 -0.25 -3.76 2.82
C ILE A 222 0.77 -2.71 3.22
N ALA A 223 1.25 -1.95 2.25
CA ALA A 223 2.08 -0.78 2.48
C ALA A 223 1.20 0.47 2.64
N ASN A 224 1.28 1.09 3.80
CA ASN A 224 0.73 2.41 4.08
C ASN A 224 1.85 3.45 3.89
N ALA A 225 1.52 4.59 3.28
CA ALA A 225 2.44 5.70 3.13
C ALA A 225 1.87 6.97 3.75
N TYR A 226 2.74 7.77 4.35
CA TYR A 226 2.40 9.06 4.93
C TYR A 226 3.43 10.10 4.50
N LEU A 227 2.95 11.29 4.18
CA LEU A 227 3.79 12.48 4.16
C LEU A 227 3.85 13.03 5.57
N THR A 228 5.05 13.24 6.10
CA THR A 228 5.28 13.74 7.45
C THR A 228 6.17 14.96 7.45
N LEU A 229 6.14 15.74 8.52
CA LEU A 229 7.24 16.69 8.76
C LEU A 229 8.53 15.93 9.08
N PRO A 230 9.70 16.42 8.64
CA PRO A 230 10.98 15.88 9.09
C PRO A 230 11.10 16.05 10.60
N CYS A 231 11.21 14.94 11.32
CA CYS A 231 11.35 14.87 12.76
C CYS A 231 12.33 13.75 13.13
N ARG A 232 12.90 13.84 14.33
CA ARG A 232 13.74 12.75 14.84
C ARG A 232 12.84 11.56 15.12
N LYS A 233 13.27 10.39 14.65
CA LYS A 233 12.62 9.12 14.93
C LYS A 233 13.19 8.62 16.26
N ASP A 234 12.31 8.27 17.19
CA ASP A 234 12.72 7.61 18.41
C ASP A 234 12.69 6.09 18.15
N VAL A 235 13.89 5.51 18.11
CA VAL A 235 14.07 4.07 17.94
C VAL A 235 14.16 3.47 19.33
N HIS A 236 13.21 2.61 19.65
CA HIS A 236 13.16 1.86 20.89
C HIS A 236 13.44 0.39 20.59
N GLU A 237 14.62 -0.08 21.01
CA GLU A 237 14.89 -1.51 21.09
C GLU A 237 14.11 -2.06 22.26
N THR A 238 13.05 -2.82 21.96
CA THR A 238 12.23 -3.44 23.01
C THR A 238 12.50 -4.93 22.97
N ASN A 239 13.00 -5.49 24.07
CA ASN A 239 13.24 -6.91 24.21
C ASN A 239 11.90 -7.65 24.42
N LEU A 240 11.03 -7.64 23.41
CA LEU A 240 9.73 -8.32 23.43
C LEU A 240 9.92 -9.80 23.10
N ARG A 241 10.54 -10.54 24.02
CA ARG A 241 10.65 -12.02 23.96
C ARG A 241 9.30 -12.76 24.02
N GLN A 242 8.18 -12.07 24.19
CA GLN A 242 6.96 -12.67 24.74
C GLN A 242 5.66 -12.51 23.92
N VAL A 243 5.65 -11.83 22.76
CA VAL A 243 4.36 -11.48 22.11
C VAL A 243 4.00 -12.29 20.86
N CYS A 244 4.95 -12.89 20.13
CA CYS A 244 4.57 -13.89 19.11
C CYS A 244 4.31 -15.23 19.80
N VAL A 245 3.12 -15.38 20.42
CA VAL A 245 2.60 -16.69 20.79
C VAL A 245 2.34 -17.42 19.49
N LYS A 246 3.28 -18.30 19.09
CA LYS A 246 3.01 -19.30 18.06
C LYS A 246 1.83 -20.12 18.54
N TYR A 247 0.63 -19.84 18.05
CA TYR A 247 -0.46 -20.78 18.18
C TYR A 247 -0.07 -21.99 17.34
N PRO A 248 0.12 -23.17 17.94
CA PRO A 248 0.68 -24.33 17.24
C PRO A 248 -0.21 -24.86 16.11
N ASP A 249 -1.49 -24.49 16.08
CA ASP A 249 -2.48 -25.01 15.12
C ASP A 249 -2.84 -24.03 13.99
N GLU A 250 -2.37 -22.78 14.06
CA GLU A 250 -2.53 -21.81 12.98
C GLU A 250 -1.15 -21.25 12.67
N ALA A 251 -0.49 -21.87 11.70
CA ALA A 251 0.81 -21.44 11.17
C ALA A 251 0.74 -20.10 10.42
N TYR A 252 0.01 -19.12 10.96
CA TYR A 252 0.24 -17.73 10.60
C TYR A 252 1.59 -17.38 11.19
N ALA A 253 2.59 -17.33 10.31
CA ALA A 253 3.80 -16.62 10.58
C ALA A 253 3.39 -15.24 11.11
N CYS A 254 3.71 -15.00 12.38
CA CYS A 254 3.70 -13.66 12.96
C CYS A 254 4.78 -12.90 12.19
N ASP A 255 4.50 -12.51 10.95
CA ASP A 255 5.46 -11.79 10.13
C ASP A 255 5.69 -10.45 10.76
N THR A 256 6.79 -10.44 11.51
CA THR A 256 7.88 -9.47 11.65
C THR A 256 7.58 -7.99 11.47
N GLU A 257 6.63 -7.56 10.64
CA GLU A 257 6.33 -6.16 10.35
C GLU A 257 4.89 -5.77 10.72
N CYS A 258 4.75 -5.15 11.89
CA CYS A 258 3.49 -4.54 12.31
C CYS A 258 3.62 -3.02 12.24
N SER A 259 2.62 -2.37 11.68
CA SER A 259 2.46 -0.93 11.80
C SER A 259 1.12 -0.56 12.40
N SER A 260 1.14 0.51 13.18
CA SER A 260 -0.07 1.11 13.72
C SER A 260 0.08 2.62 13.68
N PHE A 261 -1.05 3.31 13.66
CA PHE A 261 -1.08 4.75 13.81
C PHE A 261 -2.22 5.14 14.74
N ASN A 262 -2.04 6.27 15.42
CA ASN A 262 -3.08 6.86 16.24
C ASN A 262 -3.16 8.35 15.95
N VAL A 263 -4.36 8.85 15.69
CA VAL A 263 -4.60 10.30 15.58
C VAL A 263 -4.69 10.87 16.99
N ILE A 264 -3.92 11.91 17.24
CA ILE A 264 -3.86 12.61 18.52
C ILE A 264 -4.57 13.95 18.39
N ASP A 265 -5.21 14.38 19.48
CA ASP A 265 -5.82 15.71 19.56
C ASP A 265 -4.76 16.80 19.26
N PRO A 266 -4.99 17.63 18.21
CA PRO A 266 -4.06 18.68 17.81
C PRO A 266 -3.79 19.73 18.87
N GLU A 267 -4.64 19.87 19.91
CA GLU A 267 -4.44 20.85 21.00
C GLU A 267 -3.09 20.65 21.72
N MET A 268 -2.50 19.45 21.64
CA MET A 268 -1.23 19.14 22.31
C MET A 268 0.02 19.66 21.59
N LEU A 269 -0.04 20.00 20.29
CA LEU A 269 1.17 20.40 19.55
C LEU A 269 0.87 21.32 18.35
N VAL A 270 0.95 22.64 18.55
CA VAL A 270 0.59 23.64 17.53
C VAL A 270 1.48 23.54 16.28
N LEU A 271 0.84 23.32 15.12
CA LEU A 271 1.49 23.38 13.81
C LEU A 271 1.62 24.83 13.35
N THR A 272 2.83 25.28 13.04
CA THR A 272 3.03 26.62 12.47
C THR A 272 2.46 26.70 11.06
N GLU A 273 1.93 27.87 10.67
CA GLU A 273 1.32 28.08 9.35
C GLU A 273 2.28 27.75 8.19
N GLU A 274 3.56 28.10 8.34
CA GLU A 274 4.61 27.78 7.35
C GLU A 274 4.79 26.27 7.15
N LYS A 275 4.73 25.48 8.23
CA LYS A 275 4.82 24.01 8.15
C LYS A 275 3.54 23.44 7.57
N ALA A 276 2.38 23.98 7.95
CA ALA A 276 1.08 23.58 7.41
C ALA A 276 1.01 23.78 5.89
N LYS A 277 1.54 24.89 5.37
CA LYS A 277 1.56 25.21 3.92
C LYS A 277 2.39 24.25 3.07
N ARG A 278 3.30 23.46 3.66
CA ARG A 278 4.13 22.49 2.93
C ARG A 278 3.31 21.33 2.36
N PHE A 279 2.36 20.83 3.15
CA PHE A 279 1.49 19.72 2.74
C PHE A 279 0.65 20.04 1.50
N PRO A 280 -0.21 21.08 1.47
CA PRO A 280 -1.02 21.36 0.29
C PRO A 280 -0.16 21.71 -0.93
N ARG A 281 1.01 22.34 -0.74
CA ARG A 281 1.96 22.58 -1.84
C ARG A 281 2.47 21.27 -2.44
N ALA A 282 2.95 20.34 -1.62
CA ALA A 282 3.42 19.03 -2.08
C ALA A 282 2.29 18.21 -2.71
N MET A 283 1.13 18.15 -2.05
CA MET A 283 -0.04 17.42 -2.53
C MET A 283 -0.50 17.93 -3.90
N LYS A 284 -0.58 19.26 -4.07
CA LYS A 284 -0.94 19.87 -5.36
C LYS A 284 0.11 19.56 -6.43
N CYS A 285 1.38 19.80 -6.13
CA CYS A 285 2.47 19.64 -7.11
C CYS A 285 2.66 18.18 -7.56
N LEU A 286 2.47 17.23 -6.64
CA LEU A 286 2.60 15.79 -6.90
C LEU A 286 1.26 15.14 -7.29
N GLY A 287 0.17 15.91 -7.42
CA GLY A 287 -1.15 15.38 -7.75
C GLY A 287 -1.71 14.37 -6.74
N LEU A 288 -1.30 14.46 -5.47
CA LEU A 288 -1.71 13.54 -4.40
C LEU A 288 -3.00 14.00 -3.73
N VAL A 289 -3.73 13.03 -3.20
CA VAL A 289 -4.92 13.24 -2.36
C VAL A 289 -4.77 12.43 -1.09
N PRO A 290 -5.34 12.87 0.06
CA PRO A 290 -5.39 12.03 1.24
C PRO A 290 -6.03 10.69 0.88
N HIS A 291 -5.39 9.60 1.26
CA HIS A 291 -5.85 8.25 0.96
C HIS A 291 -5.59 7.36 2.16
N LEU A 292 -6.65 6.76 2.70
CA LEU A 292 -6.56 5.81 3.80
C LEU A 292 -6.83 4.41 3.28
N ASN A 293 -5.98 3.46 3.66
CA ASN A 293 -6.22 2.06 3.41
C ASN A 293 -7.38 1.57 4.30
N PRO A 294 -8.28 0.71 3.80
CA PRO A 294 -9.32 0.12 4.64
C PRO A 294 -8.78 -0.54 5.92
N CYS A 295 -7.56 -1.09 5.89
CA CYS A 295 -6.90 -1.68 7.07
C CYS A 295 -6.61 -0.72 8.21
N GLN A 296 -6.62 0.57 7.92
CA GLN A 296 -6.40 1.62 8.89
C GLN A 296 -7.65 1.96 9.69
N ILE A 297 -8.82 1.40 9.33
CA ILE A 297 -10.03 1.61 10.08
C ILE A 297 -10.04 0.67 11.30
N PRO A 298 -10.03 1.18 12.54
CA PRO A 298 -9.90 0.38 13.77
C PRO A 298 -10.94 -0.73 13.93
N SER A 299 -12.04 -0.67 13.18
CA SER A 299 -13.13 -1.64 13.22
C SER A 299 -12.77 -3.03 12.70
N LEU A 300 -11.70 -3.18 11.91
CA LEU A 300 -11.36 -4.45 11.27
C LEU A 300 -10.48 -5.38 12.13
N ASP A 301 -9.56 -4.84 12.93
CA ASP A 301 -8.48 -5.66 13.53
C ASP A 301 -8.71 -6.10 14.98
N GLN A 302 -9.64 -5.52 15.72
CA GLN A 302 -9.63 -5.70 17.18
C GLN A 302 -10.87 -6.33 17.81
N GLY A 303 -11.89 -6.73 17.02
CA GLY A 303 -13.20 -7.01 17.61
C GLY A 303 -13.69 -5.85 18.50
N HIS A 304 -13.11 -4.65 18.27
CA HIS A 304 -13.34 -3.49 19.10
C HIS A 304 -14.82 -3.16 18.91
N PRO A 305 -15.56 -2.92 19.99
CA PRO A 305 -16.95 -2.51 19.93
C PRO A 305 -17.01 -1.11 19.32
N ASP A 306 -16.79 -0.99 18.01
CA ASP A 306 -16.97 0.26 17.30
C ASP A 306 -18.44 0.63 17.50
N PRO A 307 -18.74 1.78 18.13
CA PRO A 307 -20.11 2.15 18.44
C PRO A 307 -20.99 2.20 17.20
N ILE A 308 -20.45 2.33 15.98
CA ILE A 308 -21.23 2.31 14.73
C ILE A 308 -21.50 0.87 14.27
N LEU A 309 -20.53 -0.03 14.29
CA LEU A 309 -20.78 -1.46 14.01
C LEU A 309 -21.66 -2.10 15.09
N ASN A 310 -21.46 -1.71 16.34
CA ASN A 310 -22.35 -2.06 17.44
C ASN A 310 -23.69 -1.37 17.36
N LYS A 311 -23.81 -0.16 16.80
CA LYS A 311 -25.10 0.50 16.61
C LYS A 311 -25.86 -0.15 15.46
N ALA A 312 -25.21 -0.51 14.36
CA ALA A 312 -25.82 -1.32 13.32
C ALA A 312 -26.24 -2.69 13.87
N ALA A 313 -25.39 -3.36 14.65
CA ALA A 313 -25.70 -4.61 15.35
C ALA A 313 -26.79 -4.46 16.43
N LYS A 314 -26.88 -3.30 17.11
CA LYS A 314 -27.91 -3.00 18.13
C LYS A 314 -29.23 -2.57 17.49
N GLU A 315 -29.22 -1.85 16.37
CA GLU A 315 -30.42 -1.47 15.63
C GLU A 315 -31.05 -2.69 14.95
N THR A 316 -30.22 -3.63 14.46
CA THR A 316 -30.69 -4.95 14.02
C THR A 316 -31.22 -5.78 15.18
N LYS A 317 -30.55 -5.80 16.35
CA LYS A 317 -31.11 -6.45 17.57
C LYS A 317 -32.41 -5.83 18.05
N LYS A 318 -32.54 -4.50 18.03
CA LYS A 318 -33.77 -3.81 18.45
C LYS A 318 -34.95 -4.14 17.54
N LYS A 319 -34.71 -4.24 16.22
CA LYS A 319 -35.72 -4.73 15.26
C LYS A 319 -36.08 -6.21 15.47
N GLN A 320 -35.17 -7.03 16.00
CA GLN A 320 -35.44 -8.43 16.36
C GLN A 320 -36.24 -8.57 17.67
N GLU A 321 -35.91 -7.76 18.68
CA GLU A 321 -36.60 -7.74 19.98
C GLU A 321 -38.04 -7.22 19.87
N GLU A 322 -38.37 -6.47 18.81
CA GLU A 322 -39.72 -5.98 18.50
C GLU A 322 -40.64 -7.03 17.82
N GLY A 323 -40.24 -8.31 17.68
CA GLY A 323 -41.21 -9.42 17.66
C GLY A 323 -41.23 -10.41 16.48
N GLU A 324 -40.12 -10.69 15.80
CA GLU A 324 -40.02 -11.85 14.89
C GLU A 324 -38.91 -12.81 15.35
N ALA A 325 -39.20 -13.55 16.42
CA ALA A 325 -38.30 -14.57 16.96
C ALA A 325 -38.47 -15.88 16.16
N ASN A 326 -37.44 -16.24 15.37
CA ASN A 326 -36.91 -17.61 15.24
C ASN A 326 -35.71 -17.77 14.28
N ASP A 327 -35.24 -16.71 13.61
CA ASP A 327 -34.06 -16.83 12.74
C ASP A 327 -32.77 -16.48 13.50
N ILE A 328 -31.84 -17.45 13.52
CA ILE A 328 -30.44 -17.31 13.93
C ILE A 328 -29.89 -15.98 13.36
N PRO A 329 -29.19 -15.15 14.16
CA PRO A 329 -28.67 -13.88 13.68
C PRO A 329 -27.84 -14.10 12.42
N LYS A 330 -28.41 -13.72 11.27
CA LYS A 330 -27.69 -13.71 9.99
C LYS A 330 -26.48 -12.82 10.21
N ARG A 331 -25.28 -13.40 10.04
CA ARG A 331 -24.01 -12.66 9.99
C ARG A 331 -24.25 -11.37 9.21
N THR A 332 -23.82 -10.24 9.75
CA THR A 332 -23.86 -8.94 9.06
C THR A 332 -23.41 -9.15 7.62
N ASN A 333 -24.23 -8.73 6.66
CA ASN A 333 -23.94 -8.94 5.25
C ASN A 333 -22.56 -8.31 4.95
N PRO A 334 -21.58 -9.06 4.39
CA PRO A 334 -20.26 -8.52 4.08
C PRO A 334 -20.30 -7.27 3.21
N GLU A 335 -21.31 -7.13 2.36
CA GLU A 335 -21.52 -5.96 1.51
C GLU A 335 -21.89 -4.71 2.32
N ASP A 336 -22.73 -4.84 3.36
CA ASP A 336 -23.09 -3.71 4.23
C ASP A 336 -21.85 -3.19 4.99
N LEU A 337 -20.97 -4.11 5.40
CA LEU A 337 -19.69 -3.77 6.03
C LEU A 337 -18.76 -3.05 5.05
N LYS A 338 -18.65 -3.53 3.80
CA LYS A 338 -17.88 -2.86 2.73
C LYS A 338 -18.37 -1.43 2.53
N VAL A 339 -19.69 -1.22 2.43
CA VAL A 339 -20.30 0.11 2.24
C VAL A 339 -20.01 1.03 3.43
N ALA A 340 -20.13 0.53 4.67
CA ALA A 340 -19.87 1.32 5.88
C ALA A 340 -18.39 1.74 6.00
N ILE A 341 -17.47 0.82 5.70
CA ILE A 341 -16.01 1.09 5.68
C ILE A 341 -15.71 2.16 4.62
N GLN A 342 -16.22 2.00 3.40
CA GLN A 342 -16.02 2.97 2.32
C GLN A 342 -16.60 4.36 2.65
N ALA A 343 -17.76 4.42 3.31
CA ALA A 343 -18.33 5.69 3.75
C ALA A 343 -17.41 6.40 4.75
N ARG A 344 -16.87 5.65 5.72
CA ARG A 344 -15.93 6.19 6.70
C ARG A 344 -14.60 6.62 6.09
N LEU A 345 -14.08 5.86 5.12
CA LEU A 345 -12.89 6.26 4.36
C LEU A 345 -13.12 7.60 3.68
N ARG A 346 -14.25 7.77 2.98
CA ARG A 346 -14.61 9.04 2.34
C ARG A 346 -14.73 10.18 3.36
N ASP A 347 -15.35 9.94 4.52
CA ASP A 347 -15.47 10.96 5.56
C ASP A 347 -14.10 11.39 6.11
N GLU A 348 -13.19 10.44 6.31
CA GLU A 348 -11.82 10.70 6.77
C GLU A 348 -10.94 11.34 5.69
N GLU A 349 -11.07 10.95 4.43
CA GLU A 349 -10.40 11.57 3.28
C GLU A 349 -10.84 13.02 3.09
N ASN A 350 -12.13 13.31 3.33
CA ASN A 350 -12.69 14.67 3.31
C ASN A 350 -12.42 15.48 4.59
N SER A 351 -11.83 14.87 5.61
CA SER A 351 -11.50 15.56 6.85
C SER A 351 -10.34 16.54 6.67
N LYS A 352 -10.12 17.40 7.67
CA LYS A 352 -9.02 18.38 7.62
C LYS A 352 -7.68 17.68 7.84
N TRP A 353 -6.81 17.78 6.85
CA TRP A 353 -5.42 17.33 6.87
C TRP A 353 -4.46 18.54 6.85
N PRO A 354 -3.25 18.44 7.43
CA PRO A 354 -2.65 17.30 8.14
C PRO A 354 -3.24 17.07 9.54
N LYS A 355 -3.01 15.88 10.12
CA LYS A 355 -3.37 15.53 11.50
C LYS A 355 -2.13 15.20 12.32
N LEU A 356 -2.16 15.44 13.63
CA LEU A 356 -1.12 14.98 14.55
C LEU A 356 -1.30 13.48 14.78
N MET A 357 -0.25 12.70 14.53
CA MET A 357 -0.30 11.24 14.55
C MET A 357 0.92 10.67 15.26
N THR A 358 0.71 9.58 16.01
CA THR A 358 1.78 8.66 16.37
C THR A 358 1.83 7.55 15.35
N LEU A 359 2.94 7.43 14.62
CA LEU A 359 3.20 6.36 13.67
C LEU A 359 4.19 5.39 14.30
N THR A 360 3.81 4.11 14.37
CA THR A 360 4.63 3.07 14.97
C THR A 360 4.87 1.98 13.95
N THR A 361 6.13 1.61 13.75
CA THR A 361 6.54 0.48 12.92
C THR A 361 7.42 -0.43 13.77
N SER A 362 7.08 -1.71 13.84
CA SER A 362 7.94 -2.73 14.44
C SER A 362 8.45 -3.65 13.35
N SER A 363 9.75 -3.87 13.29
CA SER A 363 10.39 -4.85 12.41
C SER A 363 11.13 -5.87 13.26
N CYS A 364 10.85 -7.14 13.05
CA CYS A 364 11.67 -8.22 13.57
C CYS A 364 12.69 -8.58 12.47
N PRO A 365 14.00 -8.48 12.74
CA PRO A 365 15.01 -8.85 11.76
C PRO A 365 14.78 -10.31 11.34
N GLN A 366 14.67 -10.55 10.04
CA GLN A 366 14.44 -11.89 9.52
C GLN A 366 15.62 -12.79 9.93
N MET A 367 15.32 -14.00 10.43
CA MET A 367 16.35 -14.97 10.82
C MET A 367 17.18 -15.50 9.64
N SER A 368 16.87 -15.12 8.40
CA SER A 368 17.61 -15.49 7.19
C SER A 368 19.04 -14.94 7.14
N ASP A 369 19.33 -13.86 7.88
CA ASP A 369 20.68 -13.28 7.94
C ASP A 369 21.61 -13.98 8.96
N LEU A 370 21.13 -15.03 9.65
CA LEU A 370 21.87 -15.75 10.69
C LEU A 370 22.37 -17.15 10.28
N TYR A 371 22.27 -17.51 8.99
CA TYR A 371 22.72 -18.81 8.46
C TYR A 371 23.86 -18.71 7.45
#